data_AF-A0A6P2FJR6-F1
#
_entry.id   AF-A0A6P2FJR6-F1
#
_cell.length_a   1.000
_cell.length_b   1.000
_cell.length_c   1.000
_cell.angle_alpha   90.00
_cell.angle_beta   90.00
_cell.angle_gamma   90.00
#
_symmetry.space_group_name_H-M   'P 1'
#
loop_
_entity.id
_entity.type
_entity.pdbx_description
1 polymer ?
#
loop_
_entity_poly.entity_id
_entity_poly.type
_entity_poly.pdbx_seq_one_letter_code
_entity_poly.pdbx_strand_id
1 'polypeptide(L)' 'MRLRALVVLLLMANLLYFAWARGGLAMFGIVPARLSQSEPERLAQQIRPQLLQIRKEESPAPASSRP' A
#
# COMPACT_ATOMS: atom_id res chain seq x y z
N MET A 1 -16.19 -36.98 -8.04
CA MET A 1 -14.84 -36.87 -7.44
C MET A 1 -13.92 -35.87 -8.13
N ARG A 2 -13.95 -35.71 -9.47
CA ARG A 2 -13.08 -34.75 -10.22
C ARG A 2 -13.19 -33.29 -9.77
N LEU A 3 -14.41 -32.83 -9.46
CA LEU A 3 -14.65 -31.45 -8.98
C LEU A 3 -13.96 -31.14 -7.65
N ARG A 4 -13.94 -32.09 -6.70
CA ARG A 4 -13.27 -31.88 -5.41
C ARG A 4 -11.76 -31.74 -5.58
N ALA A 5 -11.16 -32.57 -6.43
CA ALA A 5 -9.74 -32.47 -6.76
C ALA A 5 -9.41 -31.12 -7.43
N LEU A 6 -10.25 -30.67 -8.36
CA LEU A 6 -10.13 -29.35 -8.98
C LEU A 6 -10.21 -28.21 -7.97
N VAL A 7 -11.16 -28.27 -7.03
CA VAL A 7 -11.31 -27.25 -5.97
C VAL A 7 -10.07 -27.22 -5.07
N VAL A 8 -9.55 -28.38 -4.66
CA VAL A 8 -8.33 -28.47 -3.84
C VAL A 8 -7.12 -27.92 -4.61
N LEU A 9 -6.98 -28.26 -5.89
CA LEU A 9 -5.91 -27.73 -6.74
C LEU A 9 -6.00 -26.21 -6.86
N LEU A 10 -7.20 -25.67 -7.07
CA LEU A 10 -7.43 -24.24 -7.20
C LEU A 10 -7.11 -23.51 -5.89
N LEU A 11 -7.50 -24.08 -4.74
CA LEU A 11 -7.15 -23.55 -3.43
C LEU A 11 -5.63 -23.52 -3.22
N MET A 12 -4.93 -24.61 -3.55
CA MET A 12 -3.47 -24.66 -3.46
C MET A 12 -2.80 -23.61 -4.33
N ALA A 13 -3.23 -23.46 -5.59
CA ALA A 13 -2.72 -22.42 -6.47
C ALA A 13 -2.97 -21.01 -5.90
N ASN A 14 -4.13 -20.78 -5.28
CA ASN A 14 -4.47 -19.49 -4.68
C ASN A 14 -3.61 -19.17 -3.45
N LEU A 15 -3.40 -20.15 -2.56
CA LEU A 15 -2.51 -20.04 -1.41
C LEU A 15 -1.07 -19.74 -1.83
N LEU A 16 -0.57 -20.43 -2.86
CA LEU A 16 0.77 -20.20 -3.40
C LEU A 16 0.90 -18.78 -3.96
N TYR A 17 -0.10 -18.34 -4.75
CA TYR A 17 -0.16 -16.99 -5.29
C TYR A 17 -0.23 -15.94 -4.17
N PHE A 18 -1.03 -16.17 -3.14
CA PHE A 18 -1.14 -15.27 -2.00
C PHE A 18 0.18 -15.12 -1.24
N ALA A 19 0.87 -16.23 -0.95
CA ALA A 19 2.17 -16.22 -0.32
C ALA A 19 3.22 -15.49 -1.17
N TRP A 20 3.20 -15.69 -2.49
CA TRP A 20 4.07 -14.98 -3.43
C TRP A 20 3.78 -13.48 -3.46
N ALA A 21 2.51 -13.09 -3.61
CA ALA A 21 2.09 -11.69 -3.70
C ALA A 21 2.37 -10.90 -2.42
N ARG A 22 2.35 -11.56 -1.25
CA ARG A 22 2.67 -10.96 0.05
C ARG A 22 4.17 -10.88 0.33
N GLY A 23 5.02 -11.32 -0.60
CA GLY A 23 6.48 -11.29 -0.44
C GLY A 23 7.05 -12.45 0.36
N GLY A 24 6.30 -13.53 0.60
CA GLY A 24 6.82 -14.73 1.25
C GLY A 24 7.97 -15.39 0.47
N LEU A 25 8.04 -15.14 -0.84
CA LEU A 25 9.13 -15.58 -1.71
C LEU A 25 10.24 -14.53 -1.89
N ALA A 26 10.20 -13.43 -1.12
CA ALA A 26 11.26 -12.41 -1.17
C ALA A 26 12.63 -12.97 -0.77
N MET A 27 12.68 -13.97 0.13
CA MET A 27 13.93 -14.65 0.51
C MET A 27 14.60 -15.40 -0.66
N PHE A 28 13.84 -15.76 -1.68
CA PHE A 28 14.34 -16.45 -2.88
C PHE A 28 14.65 -15.48 -4.03
N GLY A 29 14.62 -14.15 -3.80
CA GLY A 29 14.83 -13.14 -4.83
C GLY A 29 13.65 -12.95 -5.79
N ILE A 30 12.55 -13.69 -5.58
CA ILE A 30 11.32 -13.59 -6.37
C ILE A 30 10.43 -12.54 -5.71
N VAL A 31 10.86 -11.27 -5.76
CA VAL A 31 10.15 -10.16 -5.14
C VAL A 31 9.11 -9.62 -6.14
N PRO A 32 7.82 -9.54 -5.79
CA PRO A 32 6.84 -8.90 -6.64
C PRO A 32 7.23 -7.43 -6.84
N ALA A 33 7.15 -6.95 -8.08
CA ALA A 33 7.46 -5.56 -8.43
C ALA A 33 6.72 -4.55 -7.54
N ARG A 34 5.55 -4.90 -7.00
CA ARG A 34 4.77 -4.10 -6.05
C ARG A 34 5.46 -3.81 -4.71
N LEU A 35 6.30 -4.71 -4.18
CA LEU A 35 7.09 -4.43 -2.97
C LEU A 35 8.24 -3.46 -3.26
N SER A 36 8.83 -3.55 -4.46
CA SER A 36 9.84 -2.59 -4.95
C SER A 36 9.21 -1.24 -5.33
N GLN A 37 7.94 -1.25 -5.74
CA GLN A 37 7.16 -0.07 -6.11
C GLN A 37 6.59 0.65 -4.88
N SER A 38 7.43 0.87 -3.87
CA SER A 38 7.21 1.90 -2.86
C SER A 38 7.68 3.24 -3.44
N GLU A 39 7.04 3.66 -4.54
CA GLU A 39 7.19 4.91 -5.29
C GLU A 39 8.39 5.82 -4.89
N PRO A 40 9.65 5.41 -5.15
CA PRO A 40 10.79 6.29 -4.96
C PRO A 40 10.76 7.47 -5.94
N GLU A 41 10.07 7.32 -7.07
CA GLU A 41 9.78 8.38 -8.04
C GLU A 41 9.05 9.58 -7.40
N ARG A 42 8.18 9.35 -6.40
CA ARG A 42 7.57 10.46 -5.65
C ARG A 42 8.57 11.21 -4.77
N LEU A 43 9.64 10.56 -4.31
CA LEU A 43 10.72 11.23 -3.57
C LEU A 43 11.64 12.00 -4.52
N ALA A 44 11.91 11.46 -5.72
CA ALA A 44 12.71 12.15 -6.73
C ALA A 44 12.00 13.39 -7.32
N GLN A 45 10.66 13.36 -7.39
CA GLN A 45 9.83 14.47 -7.86
C GLN A 45 9.42 15.44 -6.73
N GLN A 46 9.84 15.21 -5.47
CA GLN A 46 9.59 16.13 -4.38
C GLN A 46 10.46 17.38 -4.51
N ILE A 47 9.91 18.40 -5.15
CA ILE A 47 10.53 19.72 -5.29
C ILE A 47 10.51 20.40 -3.91
N ARG A 48 11.66 20.36 -3.22
CA ARG A 48 12.00 21.19 -2.04
C ARG A 48 10.94 21.21 -0.93
N PRO A 49 10.67 20.07 -0.26
CA PRO A 49 9.76 20.02 0.88
C PRO A 49 10.13 21.00 2.01
N GLN A 50 11.39 21.47 2.08
CA GLN A 50 11.84 22.43 3.10
C GLN A 50 11.23 23.83 2.97
N LEU A 51 10.63 24.17 1.82
CA LEU A 51 9.92 25.45 1.62
C LEU A 51 8.45 25.37 2.03
N LEU A 52 7.93 24.18 2.33
CA LEU A 52 6.55 23.98 2.71
C LEU A 52 6.35 24.36 4.19
N GLN A 53 5.94 25.60 4.45
CA GLN A 53 5.53 26.01 5.80
C GLN A 53 4.10 25.56 6.07
N ILE A 54 3.95 24.59 6.97
CA ILE A 54 2.64 24.14 7.46
C ILE A 54 2.09 25.23 8.37
N ARG A 55 1.26 26.13 7.82
CA ARG A 55 0.45 27.02 8.64
C ARG A 55 -0.63 26.18 9.31
N LYS A 56 -0.61 26.14 10.65
CA LYS A 56 -1.77 25.73 11.43
C LYS A 56 -2.86 26.74 11.09
N GLU A 57 -3.85 26.34 10.30
CA GLU A 57 -5.08 27.13 10.26
C GLU A 57 -5.59 27.19 11.69
N GLU A 58 -5.69 28.40 12.20
CA GLU A 58 -6.37 28.67 13.45
C GLU A 58 -7.77 28.09 13.28
N SER A 59 -8.04 27.02 14.03
CA SER A 59 -9.35 26.38 14.08
C SER A 59 -10.37 27.51 14.20
N PRO A 60 -11.36 27.64 13.29
CA PRO A 60 -12.26 28.77 13.32
C PRO A 60 -12.89 28.78 14.70
N ALA A 61 -12.59 29.83 15.48
CA ALA A 61 -13.15 30.01 16.80
C ALA A 61 -14.67 29.83 16.69
N PRO A 62 -15.31 29.09 17.61
CA PRO A 62 -16.75 28.84 17.54
C PRO A 62 -17.43 30.20 17.49
N ALA A 63 -18.25 30.40 16.45
CA ALA A 63 -18.90 31.67 16.16
C ALA A 63 -19.49 32.25 17.44
N SER A 64 -18.95 33.40 17.85
CA SER A 64 -19.45 34.16 18.98
C SER A 64 -20.90 34.54 18.69
N SER A 65 -21.80 33.92 19.45
CA SER A 65 -23.21 34.26 19.52
C SER A 65 -23.35 35.76 19.73
N ARG A 66 -23.86 36.45 18.71
CA ARG A 66 -24.20 37.87 18.76
C ARG A 66 -25.56 38.02 19.47
N PRO A 67 -25.73 39.00 20.38
CA PRO A 67 -26.96 39.19 21.16
C PRO A 67 -28.16 39.57 20.29
#